data_AF-K9XGK8-F1
#
_entry.id   AF-K9XGK8-F1
#
_cell.length_a   1.000
_cell.length_b   1.000
_cell.length_c   1.000
_cell.angle_alpha   90.00
_cell.angle_beta   90.00
_cell.angle_gamma   90.00
#
_symmetry.space_group_name_H-M   'P 1'
#
loop_
_entity.id
_entity.type
_entity.pdbx_description
1 polymer ?
#
loop_
_entity_poly.entity_id
_entity_poly.type
_entity_poly.pdbx_seq_one_letter_code
_entity_poly.pdbx_strand_id
1 'polypeptide(L)'
;MKILQFATISTAAISFLAGFAPAIAQDVDYVCYMTTKSGQVLDLSASVCQVNASTRLAKATSGVGGDRAFIADYKRTVMSYPQIGDKLLASIERSPESSIMQAKSICNELEIGLTLEDIVYHRTEGVTSTVDNVNSSVIASLATKHYCPQFSKP
;
A
#
# COMPACT_ATOMS: atom_id res chain seq x y z
N MET A 1 -47.03 8.68 66.18
CA MET A 1 -47.55 8.88 64.81
C MET A 1 -46.48 9.58 63.97
N LYS A 2 -46.20 9.00 62.79
CA LYS A 2 -45.46 9.51 61.62
C LYS A 2 -44.03 10.04 61.82
N ILE A 3 -43.07 9.14 61.61
CA ILE A 3 -41.68 9.46 61.26
C ILE A 3 -41.63 9.54 59.73
N LEU A 4 -41.40 10.73 59.17
CA LEU A 4 -41.20 10.91 57.72
C LEU A 4 -39.78 10.48 57.39
N GLN A 5 -39.63 9.38 56.66
CA GLN A 5 -38.36 8.95 56.09
C GLN A 5 -38.09 9.79 54.84
N PHE A 6 -37.09 10.67 54.90
CA PHE A 6 -36.56 11.31 53.71
C PHE A 6 -35.56 10.34 53.07
N ALA A 7 -35.99 9.68 52.00
CA ALA A 7 -35.12 8.93 51.12
C ALA A 7 -34.16 9.91 50.42
N THR A 8 -32.90 9.94 50.84
CA THR A 8 -31.82 10.58 50.11
C THR A 8 -31.56 9.81 48.83
N ILE A 9 -32.09 10.31 47.72
CA ILE A 9 -31.74 9.84 46.37
C ILE A 9 -30.39 10.47 46.03
N SER A 10 -29.32 9.71 46.25
CA SER A 10 -27.97 10.06 45.79
C SER A 10 -27.98 10.07 44.26
N THR A 11 -28.10 11.26 43.68
CA THR A 11 -27.90 11.49 42.26
C THR A 11 -26.40 11.39 41.97
N ALA A 12 -25.97 10.21 41.52
CA ALA A 12 -24.64 10.05 40.94
C ALA A 12 -24.61 10.86 39.62
N ALA A 13 -24.04 12.05 39.66
CA ALA A 13 -23.71 12.81 38.46
C ALA A 13 -22.61 12.05 37.70
N ILE A 14 -23.01 11.28 36.69
CA ILE A 14 -22.07 10.70 35.72
C ILE A 14 -21.63 11.87 34.83
N SER A 15 -20.52 12.50 35.21
CA SER A 15 -19.82 13.45 34.35
C SER A 15 -19.28 12.69 33.15
N PHE A 16 -20.04 12.68 32.04
CA PHE A 16 -19.48 12.38 30.73
C PHE A 16 -18.49 13.49 30.39
N LEU A 17 -17.23 13.29 30.76
CA LEU A 17 -16.13 13.98 30.11
C LEU A 17 -16.14 13.47 28.67
N ALA A 18 -16.84 14.20 27.80
CA ALA A 18 -16.60 14.16 26.37
C ALA A 18 -15.19 14.73 26.15
N GLY A 19 -14.19 13.92 26.49
CA GLY A 19 -12.85 14.08 25.99
C GLY A 19 -12.94 13.83 24.50
N PHE A 20 -13.14 14.90 23.73
CA PHE A 20 -12.80 14.91 22.33
C PHE A 20 -11.28 14.84 22.26
N ALA A 21 -10.71 13.67 22.56
CA ALA A 21 -9.47 13.32 21.94
C ALA A 21 -9.78 13.41 20.43
N PRO A 22 -9.12 14.29 19.66
CA PRO A 22 -9.20 14.13 18.23
C PRO A 22 -8.69 12.72 17.99
N ALA A 23 -9.58 11.82 17.57
CA ALA A 23 -9.13 10.62 16.90
C ALA A 23 -8.36 11.16 15.71
N ILE A 24 -7.03 11.19 15.83
CA ILE A 24 -6.16 11.37 14.68
C ILE A 24 -6.38 10.07 13.92
N ALA A 25 -7.40 10.06 13.07
CA ALA A 25 -7.51 9.08 12.02
C ALA A 25 -6.18 9.21 11.28
N GLN A 26 -5.32 8.21 11.41
CA GLN A 26 -4.21 8.04 10.49
C GLN A 26 -4.88 8.00 9.13
N ASP A 27 -4.68 9.06 8.35
CA ASP A 27 -5.16 9.18 6.98
C ASP A 27 -4.59 7.98 6.23
N VAL A 28 -5.36 6.90 6.17
CA VAL A 28 -4.94 5.68 5.50
C VAL A 28 -4.89 6.08 4.04
N ASP A 29 -3.66 6.20 3.54
CA ASP A 29 -3.28 6.76 2.25
C ASP A 29 -3.69 5.78 1.14
N TYR A 30 -5.00 5.71 0.88
CA TYR A 30 -5.56 4.81 -0.14
C TYR A 30 -5.10 5.28 -1.52
N VAL A 31 -4.17 4.51 -2.08
CA VAL A 31 -3.72 4.62 -3.47
C VAL A 31 -4.90 4.18 -4.34
N CYS A 32 -5.72 5.14 -4.77
CA CYS A 32 -6.99 4.94 -5.47
C CYS A 32 -6.80 4.61 -6.95
N TYR A 33 -6.26 3.42 -7.21
CA TYR A 33 -5.98 2.91 -8.54
C TYR A 33 -6.61 1.55 -8.73
N MET A 34 -6.98 1.24 -9.96
CA MET A 34 -7.53 -0.04 -10.36
C MET A 34 -6.65 -0.65 -11.44
N THR A 35 -6.29 -1.93 -11.31
CA THR A 35 -5.65 -2.67 -12.40
C THR A 35 -6.67 -3.53 -13.12
N THR A 36 -6.77 -3.40 -14.44
CA THR A 36 -7.65 -4.23 -15.28
C THR A 36 -7.06 -5.63 -15.46
N LYS A 37 -7.87 -6.57 -15.95
CA LYS A 37 -7.42 -7.93 -16.30
C LYS A 37 -6.33 -7.96 -17.39
N SER A 38 -6.16 -6.88 -18.15
CA SER A 38 -5.08 -6.74 -19.14
C SER A 38 -3.80 -6.13 -18.56
N GLY A 39 -3.76 -5.85 -17.26
CA GLY A 39 -2.62 -5.22 -16.58
C GLY A 39 -2.56 -3.70 -16.74
N GLN A 40 -3.59 -3.07 -17.30
CA GLN A 40 -3.69 -1.62 -17.42
C GLN A 40 -4.08 -1.03 -16.06
N VAL A 41 -3.36 -0.01 -15.58
CA VAL A 41 -3.69 0.69 -14.35
C VAL A 41 -4.48 1.97 -14.65
N LEU A 42 -5.62 2.13 -13.98
CA LEU A 42 -6.52 3.28 -14.05
C LEU A 42 -6.38 4.10 -12.77
N ASP A 43 -6.05 5.38 -12.90
CA ASP A 43 -6.08 6.32 -11.78
C ASP A 43 -7.51 6.80 -11.53
N LEU A 44 -8.08 6.41 -10.40
CA LEU A 44 -9.43 6.79 -9.96
C LEU A 44 -9.40 7.91 -8.92
N SER A 45 -8.22 8.42 -8.58
CA SER A 45 -8.04 9.39 -7.51
C SER A 45 -8.79 10.70 -7.78
N ALA A 46 -9.06 11.02 -9.06
CA ALA A 46 -9.72 12.28 -9.46
C ALA A 46 -11.25 12.17 -9.51
N SER A 47 -11.76 10.97 -9.75
CA SER A 47 -13.18 10.71 -9.98
C SER A 47 -13.86 10.05 -8.78
N VAL A 48 -13.17 9.12 -8.11
CA VAL A 48 -13.73 8.30 -7.02
C VAL A 48 -13.23 8.79 -5.66
N CYS A 49 -11.92 8.93 -5.48
CA CYS A 49 -11.35 9.20 -4.16
C CYS A 49 -11.12 10.68 -3.83
N GLN A 50 -11.41 11.60 -4.77
CA GLN A 50 -11.29 13.06 -4.61
C GLN A 50 -9.99 13.52 -3.91
N VAL A 51 -8.86 12.90 -4.24
CA VAL A 51 -7.58 13.22 -3.59
C VAL A 51 -7.04 14.53 -4.15
N ASN A 52 -6.90 15.54 -3.28
CA ASN A 52 -6.48 16.90 -3.63
C ASN A 52 -5.14 16.94 -4.38
N ALA A 53 -5.05 17.81 -5.40
CA ALA A 53 -3.90 17.92 -6.31
C ALA A 53 -2.57 18.22 -5.59
N SER A 54 -2.60 18.95 -4.48
CA SER A 54 -1.41 19.30 -3.68
C SER A 54 -0.78 18.08 -3.00
N THR A 55 -1.60 17.13 -2.53
CA THR A 55 -1.13 15.87 -1.92
C THR A 55 -0.53 14.94 -2.98
N ARG A 56 -1.11 14.92 -4.20
CA ARG A 56 -0.54 14.20 -5.34
C ARG A 56 0.83 14.74 -5.75
N LEU A 57 0.99 16.05 -5.80
CA LEU A 57 2.22 16.68 -6.26
C LEU A 57 3.37 16.40 -5.27
N ALA A 58 3.12 16.52 -3.96
CA ALA A 58 4.11 16.22 -2.93
C ALA A 58 4.57 14.75 -2.96
N LYS A 59 3.65 13.78 -3.13
CA LYS A 59 3.93 12.34 -3.22
C LYS A 59 4.58 11.93 -4.57
N ALA A 60 4.22 12.61 -5.66
CA ALA A 60 4.87 12.41 -6.96
C ALA A 60 6.33 12.90 -6.97
N THR A 61 6.63 13.99 -6.26
CA THR A 61 7.99 14.54 -6.19
C THR A 61 8.92 13.83 -5.21
N SER A 62 8.40 13.27 -4.10
CA SER A 62 9.20 12.50 -3.14
C SER A 62 9.59 11.09 -3.63
N GLY A 63 8.93 10.59 -4.68
CA GLY A 63 9.17 9.27 -5.28
C GLY A 63 10.23 9.21 -6.39
N VAL A 64 10.59 10.33 -7.03
CA VAL A 64 11.41 10.32 -8.27
C VAL A 64 12.79 9.66 -8.08
N GLY A 65 13.41 9.80 -6.91
CA GLY A 65 14.67 9.14 -6.58
C GLY A 65 14.52 7.63 -6.33
N GLY A 66 13.45 7.23 -5.63
CA GLY A 66 13.10 5.83 -5.37
C GLY A 66 12.70 5.09 -6.65
N ASP A 67 11.94 5.74 -7.52
CA ASP A 67 11.47 5.18 -8.80
C ASP A 67 12.66 4.85 -9.72
N ARG A 68 13.61 5.78 -9.89
CA ARG A 68 14.82 5.52 -10.71
C ARG A 68 15.68 4.40 -10.13
N ALA A 69 15.88 4.39 -8.81
CA ALA A 69 16.65 3.36 -8.14
C ALA A 69 15.98 1.98 -8.25
N PHE A 70 14.66 1.92 -8.09
CA PHE A 70 13.86 0.72 -8.28
C PHE A 70 14.00 0.16 -9.70
N ILE A 71 13.86 1.00 -10.74
CA ILE A 71 14.01 0.55 -12.13
C ILE A 71 15.43 0.01 -12.38
N ALA A 72 16.46 0.69 -11.88
CA ALA A 72 17.84 0.24 -12.04
C ALA A 72 18.10 -1.11 -11.36
N ASP A 73 17.60 -1.29 -10.14
CA ASP A 73 17.76 -2.53 -9.38
C ASP A 73 16.89 -3.67 -9.93
N TYR A 74 15.71 -3.36 -10.48
CA TYR A 74 14.90 -4.32 -11.21
C TYR A 74 15.67 -4.83 -12.43
N LYS A 75 16.16 -3.92 -13.29
CA LYS A 75 16.92 -4.31 -14.48
C LYS A 75 18.13 -5.18 -14.13
N ARG A 76 18.85 -4.86 -13.05
CA ARG A 76 19.97 -5.67 -12.55
C ARG A 76 19.53 -7.05 -12.05
N THR A 77 18.45 -7.10 -11.27
CA THR A 77 17.93 -8.35 -10.69
C THR A 77 17.49 -9.30 -11.78
N VAL A 78 16.76 -8.82 -12.80
CA VAL A 78 16.23 -9.72 -13.85
C VAL A 78 17.31 -10.28 -14.78
N MET A 79 18.50 -9.67 -14.85
CA MET A 79 19.66 -10.23 -15.57
C MET A 79 20.14 -11.57 -14.99
N SER A 80 19.79 -11.88 -13.74
CA SER A 80 20.09 -13.19 -13.13
C SER A 80 19.19 -14.34 -13.65
N TYR A 81 18.18 -14.03 -14.47
CA TYR A 81 17.25 -15.00 -15.06
C TYR A 81 17.51 -15.18 -16.56
N PRO A 82 18.52 -15.95 -16.97
CA PRO A 82 18.97 -16.01 -18.38
C PRO A 82 17.90 -16.51 -19.37
N GLN A 83 16.93 -17.29 -18.90
CA GLN A 83 15.88 -17.89 -19.72
C GLN A 83 14.73 -16.92 -20.05
N ILE A 84 14.53 -15.90 -19.21
CA ILE A 84 13.34 -15.01 -19.26
C ILE A 84 13.68 -13.52 -19.06
N GLY A 85 14.95 -13.18 -18.84
CA GLY A 85 15.44 -11.83 -18.53
C GLY A 85 15.02 -10.81 -19.58
N ASP A 86 15.13 -11.15 -20.87
CA ASP A 86 14.70 -10.25 -21.96
C ASP A 86 13.20 -9.95 -21.92
N LYS A 87 12.37 -10.93 -21.56
CA LYS A 87 10.92 -10.74 -21.43
C LYS A 87 10.59 -9.87 -20.21
N LEU A 88 11.31 -10.04 -19.12
CA LEU A 88 11.18 -9.22 -17.91
C LEU A 88 11.64 -7.77 -18.17
N LEU A 89 12.75 -7.58 -18.87
CA LEU A 89 13.24 -6.27 -19.29
C LEU A 89 12.23 -5.57 -20.20
N ALA A 90 11.71 -6.28 -21.21
CA ALA A 90 10.68 -5.73 -22.09
C ALA A 90 9.39 -5.35 -21.35
N SER A 91 9.04 -6.08 -20.29
CA SER A 91 7.88 -5.76 -19.44
C SER A 91 8.04 -4.40 -18.78
N ILE A 92 9.18 -4.16 -18.12
CA ILE A 92 9.42 -2.91 -17.40
C ILE A 92 9.71 -1.72 -18.33
N GLU A 93 10.25 -1.97 -19.53
CA GLU A 93 10.46 -0.91 -20.52
C GLU A 93 9.16 -0.46 -21.19
N ARG A 94 8.21 -1.38 -21.38
CA ARG A 94 6.89 -1.05 -21.94
C ARG A 94 6.04 -0.24 -20.96
N SER A 95 6.11 -0.56 -19.66
CA SER A 95 5.28 0.08 -18.64
C SER A 95 6.00 0.19 -17.30
N PRO A 96 7.00 1.07 -17.18
CA PRO A 96 7.74 1.25 -15.93
C PRO A 96 6.82 1.69 -14.79
N GLU A 97 5.83 2.53 -15.10
CA GLU A 97 4.93 3.08 -14.08
C GLU A 97 4.00 2.03 -13.50
N SER A 98 3.61 1.02 -14.27
CA SER A 98 2.85 -0.12 -13.75
C SER A 98 3.66 -0.90 -12.71
N SER A 99 4.94 -1.19 -13.00
CA SER A 99 5.83 -1.88 -12.06
C SER A 99 6.10 -1.05 -10.80
N ILE A 100 6.26 0.26 -10.94
CA ILE A 100 6.43 1.19 -9.80
C ILE A 100 5.17 1.22 -8.93
N MET A 101 3.98 1.35 -9.54
CA MET A 101 2.72 1.34 -8.79
C MET A 101 2.48 0.01 -8.09
N GLN A 102 2.80 -1.12 -8.75
CA GLN A 102 2.74 -2.42 -8.11
C GLN A 102 3.66 -2.49 -6.89
N ALA A 103 4.92 -2.06 -7.02
CA ALA A 103 5.84 -2.02 -5.89
C ALA A 103 5.32 -1.14 -4.74
N LYS A 104 4.77 0.04 -5.03
CA LYS A 104 4.17 0.92 -4.01
C LYS A 104 2.94 0.29 -3.34
N SER A 105 2.09 -0.41 -4.10
CA SER A 105 0.90 -1.06 -3.54
C SER A 105 1.23 -2.20 -2.57
N ILE A 106 2.36 -2.88 -2.75
CA ILE A 106 2.84 -3.92 -1.83
C ILE A 106 3.12 -3.34 -0.44
N CYS A 107 3.62 -2.10 -0.37
CA CYS A 107 3.81 -1.42 0.91
C CYS A 107 2.50 -1.20 1.66
N ASN A 108 1.42 -0.84 0.96
CA ASN A 108 0.10 -0.70 1.59
C ASN A 108 -0.41 -2.04 2.14
N GLU A 109 -0.18 -3.14 1.42
CA GLU A 109 -0.56 -4.48 1.85
C GLU A 109 0.23 -4.92 3.10
N LEU A 110 1.52 -4.58 3.16
CA LEU A 110 2.37 -4.83 4.34
C LEU A 110 1.92 -3.98 5.54
N GLU A 111 1.51 -2.72 5.32
CA GLU A 111 1.03 -1.83 6.39
C GLU A 111 -0.24 -2.34 7.06
N ILE A 112 -1.12 -3.00 6.32
CA ILE A 112 -2.34 -3.62 6.88
C ILE A 112 -2.09 -5.01 7.48
N GLY A 113 -0.83 -5.45 7.55
CA GLY A 113 -0.40 -6.65 8.26
C GLY A 113 -0.31 -7.92 7.42
N LEU A 114 -0.41 -7.84 6.08
CA LEU A 114 -0.10 -8.99 5.23
C LEU A 114 1.41 -9.25 5.21
N THR A 115 1.81 -10.51 5.04
CA THR A 115 3.22 -10.84 4.85
C THR A 115 3.60 -10.72 3.37
N LEU A 116 4.88 -10.46 3.08
CA LEU A 116 5.37 -10.42 1.70
C LEU A 116 5.10 -11.74 0.94
N GLU A 117 5.09 -12.86 1.67
CA GLU A 117 4.84 -14.18 1.12
C GLU A 117 3.36 -14.36 0.74
N ASP A 118 2.44 -13.91 1.59
CA ASP A 118 1.00 -13.89 1.28
C ASP A 118 0.69 -12.99 0.08
N ILE A 119 1.33 -11.81 0.02
CA ILE A 119 1.16 -10.85 -1.08
C ILE A 119 1.61 -11.47 -2.41
N VAL A 120 2.79 -12.09 -2.43
CA VAL A 120 3.31 -12.76 -3.63
C VAL A 120 2.40 -13.94 -4.00
N TYR A 121 1.97 -14.74 -3.02
CA TYR A 121 1.07 -15.86 -3.26
C TYR A 121 -0.23 -15.40 -3.93
N HIS A 122 -0.94 -14.41 -3.35
CA HIS A 122 -2.20 -13.92 -3.91
C HIS A 122 -2.04 -13.27 -5.29
N ARG A 123 -0.92 -12.61 -5.56
CA ARG A 123 -0.65 -12.01 -6.88
C ARG A 123 -0.26 -13.02 -7.95
N THR A 124 0.20 -14.20 -7.55
CA THR A 124 0.62 -15.28 -8.46
C THR A 124 -0.38 -16.43 -8.51
N GLU A 125 -1.41 -16.40 -7.67
CA GLU A 125 -2.46 -17.40 -7.65
C GLU A 125 -3.17 -17.46 -9.01
N GLY A 126 -3.17 -18.66 -9.63
CA GLY A 126 -3.74 -18.86 -10.96
C GLY A 126 -2.90 -18.35 -12.14
N VAL A 127 -1.72 -17.77 -11.88
CA VAL A 127 -0.79 -17.32 -12.93
C VAL A 127 0.07 -18.51 -13.39
N THR A 128 -0.14 -18.92 -14.64
CA THR A 128 0.60 -20.04 -15.25
C THR A 128 1.90 -19.61 -15.93
N SER A 129 2.06 -18.31 -16.16
CA SER A 129 3.24 -17.73 -16.80
C SER A 129 4.38 -17.58 -15.80
N THR A 130 5.48 -18.32 -16.03
CA THR A 130 6.71 -18.19 -15.24
C THR A 130 7.25 -16.76 -15.26
N VAL A 131 7.09 -16.04 -16.38
CA VAL A 131 7.55 -14.65 -16.50
C VAL A 131 6.79 -13.75 -15.52
N ASP A 132 5.47 -13.89 -15.46
CA ASP A 132 4.63 -13.05 -14.60
C ASP A 132 4.83 -13.40 -13.11
N ASN A 133 5.03 -14.68 -12.79
CA ASN A 133 5.37 -15.11 -11.43
C ASN A 133 6.70 -14.53 -10.95
N VAL A 134 7.75 -14.65 -11.76
CA VAL A 134 9.06 -14.08 -11.43
C VAL A 134 9.00 -12.56 -11.38
N ASN A 135 8.27 -11.93 -12.30
CA ASN A 135 8.09 -10.49 -12.32
C ASN A 135 7.47 -9.98 -11.01
N SER A 136 6.35 -10.58 -10.59
CA SER A 136 5.67 -10.24 -9.34
C SER A 136 6.57 -10.44 -8.12
N SER A 137 7.33 -11.53 -8.08
CA SER A 137 8.27 -11.81 -6.98
C SER A 137 9.42 -10.79 -6.91
N VAL A 138 10.02 -10.43 -8.05
CA VAL A 138 11.09 -9.42 -8.11
C VAL A 138 10.57 -8.04 -7.69
N ILE A 139 9.39 -7.64 -8.18
CA ILE A 139 8.75 -6.37 -7.79
C ILE A 139 8.50 -6.34 -6.28
N ALA A 140 7.98 -7.44 -5.70
CA ALA A 140 7.72 -7.55 -4.27
C ALA A 140 8.98 -7.44 -3.42
N SER A 141 10.04 -8.15 -3.82
CA SER A 141 11.32 -8.08 -3.11
C SER A 141 11.94 -6.68 -3.15
N LEU A 142 11.82 -5.96 -4.27
CA LEU A 142 12.36 -4.61 -4.41
C LEU A 142 11.47 -3.54 -3.77
N ALA A 143 10.18 -3.81 -3.56
CA ALA A 143 9.25 -2.86 -2.96
C ALA A 143 9.70 -2.43 -1.56
N THR A 144 10.01 -3.39 -0.69
CA THR A 144 10.47 -3.12 0.68
C THR A 144 11.78 -2.36 0.70
N LYS A 145 12.66 -2.58 -0.28
CA LYS A 145 13.94 -1.85 -0.38
C LYS A 145 13.76 -0.36 -0.76
N HIS A 146 12.86 -0.06 -1.70
CA HIS A 146 12.80 1.26 -2.32
C HIS A 146 11.65 2.16 -1.84
N TYR A 147 10.57 1.57 -1.33
CA TYR A 147 9.36 2.32 -0.99
C TYR A 147 8.92 2.16 0.46
N CYS A 148 9.23 1.03 1.11
CA CYS A 148 8.88 0.78 2.51
C CYS A 148 9.96 0.00 3.28
N PRO A 149 11.11 0.65 3.54
CA PRO A 149 12.28 0.03 4.18
C PRO A 149 12.02 -0.49 5.60
N GLN A 150 10.98 0.01 6.28
CA GLN A 150 10.56 -0.50 7.58
C GLN A 150 10.15 -1.99 7.55
N PHE A 151 9.78 -2.52 6.38
CA PHE A 151 9.47 -3.93 6.17
C PHE A 151 10.61 -4.71 5.51
N SER A 152 11.75 -4.08 5.27
CA SER A 152 12.95 -4.80 4.82
C SER A 152 13.45 -5.68 5.97
N LYS A 153 13.58 -6.99 5.74
CA LYS A 153 14.29 -7.85 6.68
C LYS A 153 15.77 -7.41 6.74
N PRO A 154 16.40 -7.39 7.93
CA PRO A 154 17.84 -7.21 8.07
C PRO A 154 18.62 -8.37 7.44
#